data_AF-A0A6A5GCN4-F1
#
_entry.id   AF-A0A6A5GCN4-F1
#
_cell.length_a   1.000
_cell.length_b   1.000
_cell.length_c   1.000
_cell.angle_alpha   90.00
_cell.angle_beta   90.00
_cell.angle_gamma   90.00
#
_symmetry.space_group_name_H-M   'P 1'
#
loop_
_entity.id
_entity.type
_entity.pdbx_description
1 polymer ?
#
loop_
_entity_poly.entity_id
_entity_poly.type
_entity_poly.pdbx_seq_one_letter_code
_entity_poly.pdbx_strand_id
1 'polypeptide(L)'
;MSTECVNVHGDVIINYENQDLAYMFESVESIFGSLIIYGTNLTSIDFLGKLEHIISLTEEQPALIVEMNSILSNVSFPSLQRVQSRAYVPVLFNNNSVSLVKDPSYCYDIRNSVTTSDTWIVKFDDQVCEDVEKAAAASVVKDKSTRGAHLQLFLITIVSIGVLFNF
;
A
#
# COMPACT_ATOMS: atom_id res chain seq x y z
N MET A 1 -31.56 -14.43 5.53
CA MET A 1 -30.33 -15.04 6.07
C MET A 1 -29.33 -15.08 4.94
N SER A 2 -28.51 -14.04 4.78
CA SER A 2 -27.30 -14.16 3.96
C SER A 2 -26.29 -14.92 4.80
N THR A 3 -25.83 -16.06 4.29
CA THR A 3 -24.68 -16.75 4.84
C THR A 3 -23.48 -15.81 4.72
N GLU A 4 -23.06 -15.19 5.82
CA GLU A 4 -21.78 -14.50 5.89
C GLU A 4 -20.70 -15.53 5.54
N CYS A 5 -20.10 -15.37 4.37
CA CYS A 5 -19.08 -16.29 3.88
C CYS A 5 -17.78 -15.94 4.60
N VAL A 6 -17.41 -16.76 5.58
CA VAL A 6 -16.20 -16.55 6.38
C VAL A 6 -14.96 -17.12 5.69
N ASN A 7 -15.14 -18.17 4.87
CA ASN A 7 -14.07 -18.88 4.18
C ASN A 7 -14.31 -18.91 2.67
N VAL A 8 -13.33 -18.46 1.90
CA VAL A 8 -13.31 -18.56 0.44
C VAL A 8 -12.32 -19.63 0.01
N HIS A 9 -12.73 -20.52 -0.89
CA HIS A 9 -11.87 -21.52 -1.50
C HIS A 9 -11.64 -21.18 -2.97
N GLY A 10 -10.38 -20.97 -3.34
CA GLY A 10 -9.99 -20.46 -4.65
C GLY A 10 -9.50 -19.01 -4.60
N ASP A 11 -9.01 -18.55 -5.74
CA ASP A 11 -8.47 -17.20 -5.87
C ASP A 11 -9.59 -16.15 -5.89
N VAL A 12 -9.33 -15.03 -5.22
CA VAL A 12 -10.19 -13.85 -5.23
C VAL A 12 -9.51 -12.79 -6.09
N ILE A 13 -10.20 -12.37 -7.15
CA ILE A 13 -9.71 -11.34 -8.08
C ILE A 13 -10.68 -10.16 -8.04
N ILE A 14 -10.20 -9.01 -7.55
CA ILE A 14 -10.92 -7.74 -7.53
C ILE A 14 -10.25 -6.81 -8.55
N ASN A 15 -11.01 -6.36 -9.54
CA ASN A 15 -10.52 -5.51 -10.62
C ASN A 15 -11.55 -4.42 -10.98
N TYR A 16 -11.24 -3.60 -11.98
CA TYR A 16 -12.12 -2.51 -12.43
C TYR A 16 -13.57 -2.96 -12.70
N GLU A 17 -13.77 -4.16 -13.26
CA GLU A 17 -15.08 -4.65 -13.71
C GLU A 17 -15.97 -5.12 -12.56
N ASN A 18 -15.38 -5.53 -11.42
CA ASN A 18 -16.12 -6.15 -10.31
C ASN A 18 -15.91 -5.47 -8.95
N GLN A 19 -15.13 -4.38 -8.88
CA GLN A 19 -14.86 -3.65 -7.63
C GLN A 19 -16.11 -3.21 -6.87
N ASP A 20 -17.23 -2.97 -7.56
CA ASP A 20 -18.50 -2.60 -6.92
C ASP A 20 -19.11 -3.74 -6.09
N LEU A 21 -18.62 -4.97 -6.26
CA LEU A 21 -19.00 -6.16 -5.48
C LEU A 21 -18.03 -6.47 -4.34
N ALA A 22 -17.00 -5.64 -4.13
CA ALA A 22 -15.97 -5.89 -3.11
C ALA A 22 -16.54 -5.99 -1.69
N TYR A 23 -17.65 -5.31 -1.41
CA TYR A 23 -18.37 -5.39 -0.12
C TYR A 23 -18.81 -6.81 0.25
N MET A 24 -18.94 -7.73 -0.72
CA MET A 24 -19.27 -9.13 -0.46
C MET A 24 -18.19 -9.85 0.37
N PHE A 25 -16.97 -9.30 0.41
CA PHE A 25 -15.85 -9.85 1.17
C PHE A 25 -15.73 -9.28 2.60
N GLU A 26 -16.65 -8.42 3.04
CA GLU A 26 -16.62 -7.81 4.40
C GLU A 26 -16.65 -8.80 5.56
N SER A 27 -17.23 -9.99 5.32
CA SER A 27 -17.32 -11.06 6.33
C SER A 27 -16.22 -12.12 6.22
N VAL A 28 -15.36 -12.03 5.20
CA VAL A 28 -14.35 -13.06 4.93
C VAL A 28 -13.19 -12.93 5.91
N GLU A 29 -12.87 -14.04 6.57
CA GLU A 29 -11.74 -14.16 7.49
C GLU A 29 -10.60 -14.98 6.88
N SER A 30 -10.88 -15.88 5.95
CA SER A 30 -9.84 -16.72 5.33
C SER A 30 -10.06 -16.93 3.84
N ILE A 31 -8.97 -16.82 3.07
CA ILE A 31 -8.90 -17.14 1.65
C ILE A 31 -7.91 -18.30 1.46
N PHE A 32 -8.40 -19.43 0.98
CA PHE A 32 -7.61 -20.58 0.56
C PHE A 32 -7.34 -20.50 -0.95
N GLY A 33 -6.46 -19.56 -1.30
CA GLY A 33 -6.10 -19.15 -2.65
C GLY A 33 -5.27 -17.87 -2.57
N SER A 34 -5.07 -17.22 -3.71
CA SER A 34 -4.50 -15.88 -3.77
C SER A 34 -5.57 -14.80 -3.72
N LEU A 35 -5.27 -13.67 -3.08
CA LEU A 35 -6.05 -12.43 -3.18
C LEU A 35 -5.31 -11.47 -4.12
N ILE A 36 -5.98 -11.07 -5.20
CA ILE A 36 -5.44 -10.22 -6.26
C ILE A 36 -6.35 -9.00 -6.41
N ILE A 37 -5.84 -7.81 -6.13
CA ILE A 37 -6.54 -6.53 -6.29
C ILE A 37 -5.79 -5.72 -7.33
N TYR A 38 -6.33 -5.63 -8.53
CA TYR A 38 -5.60 -5.10 -9.68
C TYR A 38 -6.39 -4.07 -10.49
N GLY A 39 -5.79 -2.91 -10.74
CA GLY A 39 -6.34 -1.93 -11.69
C GLY A 39 -7.70 -1.36 -11.28
N THR A 40 -7.97 -1.25 -9.99
CA THR A 40 -9.23 -0.72 -9.45
C THR A 40 -9.21 0.81 -9.32
N ASN A 41 -10.40 1.40 -9.15
CA ASN A 41 -10.61 2.78 -8.71
C ASN A 41 -10.92 2.88 -7.21
N LEU A 42 -10.55 1.87 -6.42
CA LEU A 42 -10.73 1.89 -4.98
C LEU A 42 -9.73 2.86 -4.34
N THR A 43 -10.19 3.62 -3.35
CA THR A 43 -9.32 4.48 -2.53
C THR A 43 -8.86 3.78 -1.25
N SER A 44 -9.54 2.69 -0.87
CA SER A 44 -9.32 1.89 0.34
C SER A 44 -9.69 0.43 0.10
N ILE A 45 -9.07 -0.49 0.84
CA ILE A 45 -9.42 -1.92 0.92
C ILE A 45 -9.86 -2.34 2.33
N ASP A 46 -10.25 -1.38 3.17
CA ASP A 46 -10.68 -1.59 4.56
C ASP A 46 -11.91 -2.52 4.73
N PHE A 47 -12.70 -2.73 3.67
CA PHE A 47 -13.74 -3.75 3.65
C PHE A 47 -13.18 -5.15 3.95
N LEU A 48 -11.88 -5.41 3.71
CA LEU A 48 -11.19 -6.65 4.12
C LEU A 48 -10.78 -6.66 5.60
N GLY A 49 -11.41 -5.83 6.43
CA GLY A 49 -11.03 -5.62 7.83
C GLY A 49 -11.06 -6.87 8.71
N LYS A 50 -11.81 -7.92 8.34
CA LYS A 50 -11.85 -9.20 9.07
C LYS A 50 -10.88 -10.25 8.53
N LEU A 51 -10.21 -9.99 7.40
CA LEU A 51 -9.36 -10.98 6.76
C LEU A 51 -8.12 -11.29 7.60
N GLU A 52 -8.01 -12.53 8.07
CA GLU A 52 -6.93 -13.01 8.94
C GLU A 52 -5.89 -13.82 8.16
N HIS A 53 -6.34 -14.64 7.22
CA HIS A 53 -5.50 -15.63 6.55
C HIS A 53 -5.63 -15.58 5.03
N ILE A 54 -4.48 -15.60 4.34
CA ILE A 54 -4.39 -15.81 2.89
C ILE A 54 -3.39 -16.93 2.65
N ILE A 55 -3.88 -18.09 2.19
CA ILE A 55 -3.09 -19.31 2.05
C ILE A 55 -3.20 -19.81 0.63
N SER A 56 -2.16 -19.54 -0.17
CA SER A 56 -2.02 -20.04 -1.53
C SER A 56 -1.00 -21.18 -1.58
N LEU A 57 -1.37 -22.27 -2.25
CA LEU A 57 -0.47 -23.41 -2.50
C LEU A 57 0.01 -23.45 -3.95
N THR A 58 -0.35 -22.45 -4.76
CA THR A 58 0.07 -22.33 -6.15
C THR A 58 1.57 -22.05 -6.20
N GLU A 59 2.29 -22.77 -7.07
CA GLU A 59 3.71 -22.59 -7.27
C GLU A 59 4.00 -21.21 -7.86
N GLU A 60 5.06 -20.58 -7.37
CA GLU A 60 5.58 -19.28 -7.86
C GLU A 60 4.62 -18.08 -7.81
N GLN A 61 3.36 -18.26 -7.42
CA GLN A 61 2.36 -17.19 -7.33
C GLN A 61 2.27 -16.62 -5.89
N PRO A 62 2.49 -15.31 -5.69
CA PRO A 62 2.25 -14.66 -4.41
C PRO A 62 0.81 -14.86 -3.91
N ALA A 63 0.64 -14.92 -2.60
CA ALA A 63 -0.67 -15.09 -1.99
C ALA A 63 -1.45 -13.77 -1.92
N LEU A 64 -0.76 -12.64 -1.75
CA LEU A 64 -1.38 -11.32 -1.76
C LEU A 64 -0.71 -10.44 -2.81
N ILE A 65 -1.50 -9.97 -3.78
CA ILE A 65 -1.07 -9.12 -4.89
C ILE A 65 -2.00 -7.91 -4.93
N VAL A 66 -1.45 -6.71 -4.74
CA VAL A 66 -2.19 -5.45 -4.90
C VAL A 66 -1.42 -4.59 -5.87
N GLU A 67 -1.92 -4.41 -7.08
CA GLU A 67 -1.13 -3.76 -8.14
C GLU A 67 -1.94 -2.82 -9.03
N MET A 68 -1.28 -1.81 -9.56
CA MET A 68 -1.85 -0.88 -10.55
C MET A 68 -3.12 -0.13 -10.07
N ASN A 69 -3.29 0.06 -8.76
CA ASN A 69 -4.40 0.83 -8.19
C ASN A 69 -3.95 2.28 -7.94
N SER A 70 -4.02 3.13 -8.96
CA SER A 70 -3.35 4.45 -8.97
C SER A 70 -3.89 5.45 -7.94
N ILE A 71 -5.11 5.25 -7.44
CA ILE A 71 -5.74 6.11 -6.43
C ILE A 71 -5.94 5.42 -5.07
N LEU A 72 -5.40 4.21 -4.89
CA LEU A 72 -5.50 3.45 -3.65
C LEU A 72 -4.60 4.06 -2.58
N SER A 73 -5.21 4.75 -1.63
CA SER A 73 -4.48 5.53 -0.61
C SER A 73 -4.40 4.87 0.76
N ASN A 74 -5.13 3.77 0.97
CA ASN A 74 -5.18 3.02 2.22
C ASN A 74 -5.14 1.51 1.95
N VAL A 75 -4.19 0.81 2.58
CA VAL A 75 -4.01 -0.65 2.51
C VAL A 75 -3.96 -1.32 3.88
N SER A 76 -4.82 -0.90 4.81
CA SER A 76 -4.92 -1.52 6.14
C SER A 76 -5.56 -2.91 6.12
N PHE A 77 -4.88 -3.88 6.71
CA PHE A 77 -5.44 -5.20 7.05
C PHE A 77 -5.36 -5.43 8.58
N PRO A 78 -6.29 -4.86 9.36
CA PRO A 78 -6.17 -4.83 10.83
C PRO A 78 -6.21 -6.20 11.51
N SER A 79 -6.80 -7.21 10.88
CA SER A 79 -6.89 -8.58 11.42
C SER A 79 -5.90 -9.57 10.79
N LEU A 80 -5.05 -9.14 9.85
CA LEU A 80 -4.15 -10.05 9.14
C LEU A 80 -3.15 -10.68 10.10
N GLN A 81 -3.07 -12.00 10.06
CA GLN A 81 -2.20 -12.81 10.92
C GLN A 81 -1.29 -13.73 10.12
N ARG A 82 -1.69 -14.13 8.91
CA ARG A 82 -0.90 -15.06 8.11
C ARG A 82 -1.09 -14.85 6.62
N VAL A 83 0.03 -14.75 5.92
CA VAL A 83 0.09 -14.93 4.47
C VAL A 83 1.07 -16.05 4.16
N GLN A 84 0.58 -17.10 3.49
CA GLN A 84 1.37 -18.27 3.12
C GLN A 84 1.33 -18.45 1.61
N SER A 85 2.50 -18.54 0.98
CA SER A 85 2.69 -18.79 -0.45
C SER A 85 3.92 -19.68 -0.67
N ARG A 86 4.00 -20.34 -1.84
CA ARG A 86 5.23 -20.99 -2.33
C ARG A 86 6.11 -20.06 -3.16
N ALA A 87 5.66 -18.83 -3.43
CA ALA A 87 6.45 -17.84 -4.14
C ALA A 87 7.63 -17.33 -3.30
N TYR A 88 8.69 -16.91 -3.98
CA TYR A 88 9.83 -16.26 -3.36
C TYR A 88 9.49 -14.89 -2.72
N VAL A 89 8.40 -14.24 -3.14
CA VAL A 89 7.87 -13.05 -2.44
C VAL A 89 6.36 -13.25 -2.27
N PRO A 90 5.86 -13.58 -1.07
CA PRO A 90 4.45 -13.91 -0.85
C PRO A 90 3.48 -12.72 -0.95
N VAL A 91 3.96 -11.50 -0.73
CA VAL A 91 3.14 -10.29 -0.66
C VAL A 91 3.74 -9.16 -1.52
N LEU A 92 2.97 -8.69 -2.50
CA LEU A 92 3.38 -7.65 -3.44
C LEU A 92 2.40 -6.47 -3.48
N PHE A 93 2.95 -5.26 -3.41
CA PHE A 93 2.26 -3.99 -3.59
C PHE A 93 2.97 -3.12 -4.62
N ASN A 94 2.67 -3.27 -5.91
CA ASN A 94 3.41 -2.58 -6.98
C ASN A 94 2.54 -1.62 -7.79
N ASN A 95 3.11 -0.48 -8.17
CA ASN A 95 2.50 0.52 -9.03
C ASN A 95 1.12 1.00 -8.53
N ASN A 96 0.96 1.12 -7.20
CA ASN A 96 -0.21 1.73 -6.58
C ASN A 96 0.01 3.24 -6.38
N SER A 97 -0.91 3.92 -5.68
CA SER A 97 -0.72 5.33 -5.33
C SER A 97 0.62 5.56 -4.62
N VAL A 98 1.33 6.62 -5.03
CA VAL A 98 2.57 7.09 -4.41
C VAL A 98 2.39 7.42 -2.92
N SER A 99 1.16 7.68 -2.46
CA SER A 99 0.88 7.88 -1.03
C SER A 99 1.27 6.67 -0.18
N LEU A 100 1.17 5.44 -0.71
CA LEU A 100 1.47 4.23 0.05
C LEU A 100 2.96 4.07 0.34
N VAL A 101 3.84 4.42 -0.60
CA VAL A 101 5.30 4.36 -0.40
C VAL A 101 5.85 5.57 0.35
N LYS A 102 5.07 6.65 0.47
CA LYS A 102 5.41 7.81 1.31
C LYS A 102 5.17 7.57 2.79
N ASP A 103 4.33 6.59 3.12
CA ASP A 103 4.05 6.18 4.49
C ASP A 103 4.52 4.72 4.70
N PRO A 104 5.76 4.52 5.19
CA PRO A 104 6.33 3.19 5.39
C PRO A 104 5.55 2.34 6.39
N SER A 105 4.65 2.93 7.20
CA SER A 105 3.83 2.18 8.15
C SER A 105 3.00 1.11 7.45
N TYR A 106 2.47 1.36 6.25
CA TYR A 106 1.72 0.36 5.49
C TYR A 106 2.53 -0.91 5.20
N CYS A 107 3.80 -0.76 4.80
CA CYS A 107 4.67 -1.91 4.56
C CYS A 107 4.98 -2.65 5.87
N TYR A 108 5.36 -1.91 6.90
CA TYR A 108 5.71 -2.47 8.19
C TYR A 108 4.53 -3.16 8.88
N ASP A 109 3.33 -2.59 8.84
CA ASP A 109 2.14 -3.15 9.46
C ASP A 109 1.81 -4.52 8.84
N ILE A 110 1.78 -4.61 7.50
CA ILE A 110 1.53 -5.88 6.80
C ILE A 110 2.62 -6.90 7.11
N ARG A 111 3.90 -6.50 7.08
CA ARG A 111 5.01 -7.40 7.38
C ARG A 111 4.93 -7.92 8.81
N ASN A 112 4.78 -7.02 9.77
CA ASN A 112 4.78 -7.35 11.20
C ASN A 112 3.56 -8.19 11.59
N SER A 113 2.45 -8.06 10.84
CA SER A 113 1.28 -8.95 10.95
C SER A 113 1.57 -10.40 10.54
N VAL A 114 2.54 -10.67 9.67
CA VAL A 114 2.80 -12.02 9.11
C VAL A 114 4.13 -12.63 9.55
N THR A 115 5.14 -11.83 9.85
CA THR A 115 6.48 -12.26 10.29
C THR A 115 7.22 -11.15 11.04
N THR A 116 8.13 -11.52 11.94
CA THR A 116 9.00 -10.59 12.66
C THR A 116 10.46 -10.65 12.20
N SER A 117 10.81 -11.54 11.28
CA SER A 117 12.20 -11.81 10.91
C SER A 117 12.47 -11.83 9.40
N ASP A 118 11.51 -12.26 8.59
CA ASP A 118 11.70 -12.38 7.15
C ASP A 118 11.39 -11.06 6.42
N THR A 119 12.42 -10.28 6.16
CA THR A 119 12.29 -8.95 5.53
C THR A 119 11.85 -9.00 4.06
N TRP A 120 12.05 -10.13 3.38
CA TRP A 120 11.76 -10.33 1.96
C TRP A 120 10.29 -10.66 1.67
N ILE A 121 9.46 -10.90 2.69
CA ILE A 121 8.10 -11.41 2.53
C ILE A 121 7.16 -10.37 1.88
N VAL A 122 7.36 -9.09 2.21
CA VAL A 122 6.53 -7.97 1.75
C VAL A 122 7.39 -7.03 0.92
N LYS A 123 6.92 -6.71 -0.29
CA LYS A 123 7.53 -5.68 -1.11
C LYS A 123 6.52 -4.66 -1.61
N PHE A 124 6.94 -3.39 -1.59
CA PHE A 124 6.26 -2.28 -2.22
C PHE A 124 7.15 -1.73 -3.33
N ASP A 125 6.66 -1.67 -4.56
CA ASP A 125 7.45 -1.27 -5.75
C ASP A 125 8.82 -1.96 -5.80
N ASP A 126 8.81 -3.29 -5.65
CA ASP A 126 9.99 -4.17 -5.58
C ASP A 126 10.97 -3.92 -4.40
N GLN A 127 10.65 -3.01 -3.49
CA GLN A 127 11.46 -2.66 -2.32
C GLN A 127 10.95 -3.31 -1.04
N VAL A 128 11.86 -3.77 -0.19
CA VAL A 128 11.54 -4.17 1.20
C VAL A 128 11.24 -2.94 2.05
N CYS A 129 10.56 -3.11 3.18
CA CYS A 129 10.08 -2.00 4.01
C CYS A 129 11.18 -1.03 4.46
N GLU A 130 12.39 -1.51 4.74
CA GLU A 130 13.53 -0.68 5.10
C GLU A 130 13.96 0.26 3.96
N ASP A 131 13.85 -0.18 2.71
CA ASP A 131 14.22 0.64 1.55
C ASP A 131 13.11 1.63 1.20
N VAL A 132 11.84 1.23 1.36
CA VAL A 132 10.67 2.13 1.31
C VAL A 132 10.84 3.26 2.34
N GLU A 133 11.21 2.93 3.58
CA GLU A 133 11.45 3.90 4.64
C GLU A 133 12.56 4.89 4.29
N LYS A 134 13.71 4.41 3.80
CA LYS A 134 14.80 5.28 3.36
C LYS A 134 14.36 6.21 2.22
N ALA A 135 13.61 5.69 1.25
CA ALA A 135 13.12 6.46 0.11
C ALA A 135 12.10 7.53 0.53
N ALA A 136 11.18 7.19 1.44
CA ALA A 136 10.22 8.12 2.03
C ALA A 136 10.93 9.25 2.79
N ALA A 137 11.91 8.90 3.65
CA ALA A 137 12.69 9.89 4.39
C ALA A 137 13.49 10.83 3.47
N ALA A 138 14.13 10.30 2.43
CA ALA A 138 14.87 11.10 1.45
C ALA A 138 13.93 12.07 0.69
N SER A 139 12.71 11.63 0.36
CA SER A 139 11.71 12.45 -0.31
C SER A 139 11.25 13.63 0.55
N VAL A 140 11.10 13.43 1.87
CA VAL A 140 10.77 14.52 2.83
C VAL A 140 11.89 15.55 2.90
N VAL A 141 13.15 15.12 2.89
CA VAL A 141 14.31 16.04 2.89
C VAL A 141 14.34 16.87 1.62
N LYS A 142 14.10 16.25 0.46
CA LYS A 142 14.03 16.95 -0.84
C LYS A 142 12.89 17.97 -0.87
N ASP A 143 11.72 17.64 -0.33
CA ASP A 143 10.57 18.54 -0.28
C ASP A 143 10.84 19.74 0.63
N LYS A 144 11.42 19.50 1.83
CA LYS A 144 11.87 20.58 2.73
C LYS A 144 12.93 21.47 2.11
N SER A 145 13.91 20.90 1.42
CA SER A 145 14.97 21.65 0.73
C SER A 145 14.38 22.52 -0.39
N THR A 146 13.47 21.96 -1.20
CA THR A 146 12.79 22.69 -2.29
C THR A 146 11.92 23.83 -1.75
N ARG A 147 11.17 23.57 -0.68
CA ARG A 147 10.33 24.58 -0.02
C ARG A 147 11.15 25.66 0.67
N GLY A 148 12.29 25.30 1.26
CA GLY A 148 13.26 26.23 1.83
C GLY A 148 13.91 27.12 0.77
N ALA A 149 14.29 26.56 -0.38
CA ALA A 149 14.81 27.31 -1.52
C ALA A 149 13.74 28.25 -2.11
N HIS A 150 12.49 27.77 -2.22
CA HIS A 150 11.36 28.58 -2.70
C HIS A 150 11.06 29.75 -1.74
N LEU A 151 11.11 29.54 -0.43
CA LEU A 151 10.92 30.59 0.57
C LEU A 151 12.06 31.62 0.55
N GLN A 152 13.31 31.18 0.35
CA GLN A 152 14.47 32.05 0.18
C GLN A 152 14.34 32.91 -1.08
N LEU A 153 13.92 32.34 -2.22
CA LEU A 153 13.67 33.12 -3.44
C LEU A 153 12.57 34.19 -3.23
N PHE A 154 11.46 33.83 -2.57
CA PHE A 154 10.39 34.78 -2.28
C PHE A 154 10.86 35.94 -1.38
N LEU A 155 11.66 35.67 -0.34
CA LEU A 155 12.22 36.71 0.52
C LEU A 155 13.16 37.66 -0.24
N ILE A 156 14.01 37.14 -1.13
CA ILE A 156 14.94 37.96 -1.94
C ILE A 156 14.16 38.89 -2.89
N THR A 157 13.04 38.43 -3.46
CA THR A 157 12.21 39.27 -4.34
C THR A 157 11.53 40.43 -3.60
N ILE A 158 11.10 40.24 -2.35
CA ILE A 158 10.44 41.30 -1.56
C ILE A 158 11.44 42.38 -1.13
N VAL A 159 12.67 42.01 -0.74
CA VAL A 159 13.71 42.98 -0.35
C VAL A 159 14.14 43.86 -1.52
N SER A 160 14.13 43.32 -2.75
CA SER A 160 14.53 44.06 -3.95
C SER A 160 13.51 45.13 -4.38
N ILE A 161 12.24 44.97 -4.03
CA ILE A 161 11.17 45.94 -4.34
C ILE A 161 11.16 47.10 -3.32
N GLY A 162 11.59 46.86 -2.08
CA GLY A 162 11.64 47.87 -1.01
C GLY A 162 12.78 48.91 -1.12
N VAL A 163 13.77 48.69 -1.99
CA VAL A 163 14.91 49.61 -2.18
C VAL A 163 14.70 50.59 -3.35
N LEU A 164 13.60 50.46 -4.11
CA LEU A 164 13.29 51.33 -5.26
C LEU A 164 12.41 52.56 -4.92
N PHE A 165 11.97 52.72 -3.67
CA PHE A 165 11.23 53.90 -3.22
C PHE A 165 11.82 54.44 -1.92
N ASN A 166 12.80 55.34 -2.02
CA ASN A 166 13.01 56.47 -1.10
C ASN A 166 14.14 57.35 -1.68
N PHE A 167 13.77 58.16 -2.69
CA PHE A 167 14.36 59.47 -2.99
C PHE A 167 13.31 60.52 -2.62
#